data_AF-A0A377JKM5-F1
#
_entry.id   AF-A0A377JKM5-F1
#
_cell.length_a   1.000
_cell.length_b   1.000
_cell.length_c   1.000
_cell.angle_alpha   90.00
_cell.angle_beta   90.00
_cell.angle_gamma   90.00
#
_symmetry.space_group_name_H-M   'P 1'
#
loop_
_entity.id
_entity.type
_entity.pdbx_description
1 polymer ?
#
loop_
_entity_poly.entity_id
_entity_poly.type
_entity_poly.pdbx_seq_one_letter_code
_entity_poly.pdbx_strand_id
1 'polypeptide(L)'
;MWNLNRDHINQLLSQDYKKVALSVGYGELRQIYAGDITKTRIQREGLDFVLTLECSDGHQAYTQSRAKTTLKAGATDKQIVEELQKTMPKVQSGAIDIPNQRKLPRGRVLNGNSRDILTKIARNNKADWSIQDGSLIFLPKDKVLSDDAVLISQDTGMINAPEQTDEGLELTCLLNPALQIGGLVKVESIIEYFNGEYKIVKLAHSGDGIGGIGTAR
;
A
#
# COMPACT_ATOMS: atom_id res chain seq x y z
N MET A 1 -3.73 -18.28 -10.69
CA MET A 1 -2.66 -19.00 -11.41
C MET A 1 -3.20 -20.33 -11.89
N TRP A 2 -2.87 -20.72 -13.12
CA TRP A 2 -3.33 -21.95 -13.75
C TRP A 2 -2.20 -22.98 -13.82
N ASN A 3 -2.50 -24.24 -13.48
CA ASN A 3 -1.64 -25.41 -13.72
C ASN A 3 -0.19 -25.31 -13.19
N LEU A 4 -0.01 -24.82 -11.96
CA LEU A 4 1.28 -24.98 -11.27
C LEU A 4 1.63 -26.47 -11.12
N ASN A 5 2.92 -26.79 -11.17
CA ASN A 5 3.38 -28.15 -10.88
C ASN A 5 2.94 -28.59 -9.46
N ARG A 6 2.60 -29.87 -9.31
CA ARG A 6 2.11 -30.49 -8.07
C ARG A 6 3.05 -30.26 -6.89
N ASP A 7 4.36 -30.26 -7.11
CA ASP A 7 5.34 -30.03 -6.04
C ASP A 7 5.26 -28.60 -5.49
N HIS A 8 5.13 -27.59 -6.36
CA HIS A 8 4.96 -26.20 -5.94
C HIS A 8 3.58 -25.96 -5.30
N ILE A 9 2.54 -26.63 -5.80
CA ILE A 9 1.21 -26.64 -5.16
C ILE A 9 1.32 -27.18 -3.73
N ASN A 10 1.99 -28.32 -3.55
CA ASN A 10 2.16 -28.93 -2.24
C ASN A 10 2.95 -28.03 -1.29
N GLN A 11 4.01 -27.36 -1.76
CA GLN A 11 4.79 -26.40 -0.98
C GLN A 11 3.99 -25.14 -0.59
N LEU A 12 3.10 -24.67 -1.46
CA LEU A 12 2.20 -23.55 -1.16
C LEU A 12 1.10 -23.95 -0.15
N LEU A 13 0.61 -25.18 -0.22
CA LEU A 13 -0.37 -25.72 0.72
C LEU A 13 0.24 -26.06 2.09
N SER A 14 1.49 -26.52 2.13
CA SER A 14 2.24 -26.81 3.36
C SER A 14 2.67 -25.54 4.11
N GLN A 15 2.42 -24.35 3.55
CA GLN A 15 2.85 -23.05 4.08
C GLN A 15 4.37 -22.87 4.17
N ASP A 16 5.12 -23.59 3.33
CA ASP A 16 6.58 -23.42 3.22
C ASP A 16 6.92 -22.05 2.62
N TYR A 17 6.07 -21.56 1.72
CA TYR A 17 6.13 -20.18 1.22
C TYR A 17 5.26 -19.25 2.05
N LYS A 18 5.88 -18.19 2.58
CA LYS A 18 5.21 -17.20 3.45
C LYS A 18 5.07 -15.82 2.82
N LYS A 19 5.75 -15.57 1.70
CA LYS A 19 5.79 -14.28 1.02
C LYS A 19 5.61 -14.45 -0.48
N VAL A 20 5.07 -13.41 -1.10
CA VAL A 20 4.98 -13.28 -2.56
C VAL A 20 5.41 -11.87 -2.96
N ALA A 21 6.02 -11.75 -4.12
CA ALA A 21 6.24 -10.49 -4.81
C ALA A 21 5.68 -10.60 -6.23
N LEU A 22 5.05 -9.53 -6.70
CA LEU A 22 4.49 -9.42 -8.04
C LEU A 22 5.23 -8.32 -8.78
N SER A 23 5.89 -8.71 -9.88
CA SER A 23 6.54 -7.80 -10.80
C SER A 23 5.86 -7.86 -12.16
N VAL A 24 5.57 -6.70 -12.72
CA VAL A 24 4.84 -6.54 -13.98
C VAL A 24 5.47 -5.41 -14.81
N GLY A 25 5.24 -5.47 -16.12
CA GLY A 25 5.69 -4.44 -17.05
C GLY A 25 5.61 -4.93 -18.49
N TYR A 26 5.50 -3.99 -19.43
CA TYR A 26 5.39 -4.30 -20.86
C TYR A 26 6.74 -4.60 -21.54
N GLY A 27 7.86 -4.25 -20.89
CA GLY A 27 9.21 -4.54 -21.38
C GLY A 27 10.18 -4.80 -20.22
N GLU A 28 10.32 -3.82 -19.33
CA GLU A 28 11.02 -4.00 -18.06
C GLU A 28 10.03 -4.32 -16.94
N LEU A 29 10.31 -5.38 -16.18
CA LEU A 29 9.51 -5.75 -15.02
C LEU A 29 9.86 -4.86 -13.83
N ARG A 30 8.84 -4.27 -13.21
CA ARG A 30 8.95 -3.56 -11.94
C ARG A 30 8.04 -4.22 -10.91
N GLN A 31 8.52 -4.32 -9.67
CA GLN A 31 7.72 -4.84 -8.58
C GLN A 31 6.63 -3.83 -8.21
N ILE A 32 5.37 -4.26 -8.22
CA ILE A 32 4.21 -3.43 -7.84
C ILE A 32 3.59 -3.88 -6.51
N TYR A 33 4.03 -5.02 -5.99
CA TYR A 33 3.54 -5.56 -4.72
C TYR A 33 4.55 -6.53 -4.13
N ALA A 34 4.77 -6.44 -2.82
CA ALA A 34 5.34 -7.52 -2.02
C ALA A 34 4.61 -7.64 -0.67
N GLY A 35 4.35 -8.87 -0.23
CA GLY A 35 3.67 -9.09 1.04
C GLY A 35 3.64 -10.53 1.50
N ASP A 36 2.97 -10.77 2.62
CA ASP A 36 2.81 -12.11 3.19
C ASP A 36 1.62 -12.82 2.56
N ILE A 37 1.75 -14.13 2.32
CA ILE A 37 0.64 -14.98 1.86
C ILE A 37 -0.24 -15.27 3.08
N THR A 38 -1.48 -14.79 3.07
CA THR A 38 -2.42 -14.98 4.19
C THR A 38 -3.31 -16.21 3.99
N LYS A 39 -3.64 -16.53 2.74
CA LYS A 39 -4.48 -17.68 2.42
C LYS A 39 -4.14 -18.24 1.04
N THR A 40 -4.08 -19.56 0.97
CA THR A 40 -3.93 -20.32 -0.26
C THR A 40 -5.20 -21.13 -0.50
N ARG A 41 -5.82 -21.00 -1.67
CA ARG A 41 -6.98 -21.80 -2.07
C ARG A 41 -6.73 -22.45 -3.42
N ILE A 42 -7.15 -23.71 -3.56
CA ILE A 42 -7.12 -24.44 -4.82
C ILE A 42 -8.51 -24.93 -5.12
N GLN A 43 -8.95 -24.65 -6.34
CA GLN A 43 -10.22 -25.11 -6.86
C GLN A 43 -9.97 -25.82 -8.18
N ARG A 44 -10.77 -26.86 -8.45
CA ARG A 44 -10.72 -27.55 -9.73
C ARG A 44 -11.83 -26.99 -10.61
N GLU A 45 -11.47 -26.46 -11.76
CA GLU A 45 -12.40 -25.96 -12.77
C GLU A 45 -12.27 -26.85 -14.02
N GLY A 46 -13.20 -27.79 -14.18
CA GLY A 46 -13.15 -28.79 -15.24
C GLY A 46 -11.92 -29.71 -15.14
N LEU A 47 -11.03 -29.61 -16.13
CA LEU A 47 -9.76 -30.36 -16.17
C LEU A 47 -8.60 -29.60 -15.52
N ASP A 48 -8.78 -28.32 -15.23
CA ASP A 48 -7.73 -27.44 -14.74
C ASP A 48 -7.81 -27.22 -13.23
N PHE A 49 -6.67 -26.85 -12.65
CA PHE A 49 -6.57 -26.41 -11.25
C PHE A 49 -6.27 -24.92 -11.18
N VAL A 50 -7.14 -24.19 -10.48
CA VAL A 50 -7.03 -22.75 -10.21
C VAL A 50 -6.51 -22.53 -8.80
N LEU A 51 -5.31 -21.96 -8.72
CA LEU A 51 -4.70 -21.51 -7.48
C LEU A 51 -4.99 -20.02 -7.26
N THR A 52 -5.59 -19.70 -6.12
CA THR A 52 -5.82 -18.33 -5.63
C THR A 52 -4.99 -18.08 -4.38
N LEU A 53 -4.18 -17.03 -4.39
CA LEU A 53 -3.42 -16.55 -3.24
C LEU A 53 -4.02 -15.23 -2.77
N GLU A 54 -4.50 -15.20 -1.54
CA GLU A 54 -4.81 -13.95 -0.85
C GLU A 54 -3.56 -13.54 -0.08
N CYS A 55 -3.11 -12.31 -0.32
CA CYS A 55 -1.89 -11.78 0.25
C CYS A 55 -2.17 -10.42 0.89
N SER A 56 -1.42 -10.07 1.92
CA SER A 56 -1.48 -8.76 2.54
C SER A 56 -0.07 -8.32 2.91
N ASP A 57 0.27 -7.10 2.54
CA ASP A 57 1.48 -6.46 3.05
C ASP A 57 1.26 -6.01 4.49
N GLY A 58 2.31 -6.12 5.31
CA GLY A 58 2.31 -5.68 6.70
C GLY A 58 1.28 -6.37 7.60
N HIS A 59 0.64 -7.48 7.20
CA HIS A 59 -0.50 -8.06 7.94
C HIS A 59 -0.16 -8.37 9.40
N GLN A 60 0.96 -9.05 9.65
CA GLN A 60 1.42 -9.36 11.00
C GLN A 60 1.74 -8.07 11.79
N ALA A 61 2.40 -7.11 11.15
CA ALA A 61 2.74 -5.84 11.76
C ALA A 61 1.47 -5.01 12.08
N TYR A 62 0.47 -5.03 11.22
CA TYR A 62 -0.78 -4.31 11.42
C TYR A 62 -1.66 -4.96 12.50
N THR A 63 -1.78 -6.29 12.50
CA THR A 63 -2.73 -7.02 13.36
C THR A 63 -2.16 -7.44 14.71
N GLN A 64 -0.87 -7.78 14.79
CA GLN A 64 -0.26 -8.41 15.97
C GLN A 64 0.68 -7.48 16.75
N SER A 65 1.06 -6.32 16.19
CA SER A 65 1.97 -5.40 16.88
C SER A 65 1.29 -4.71 18.06
N ARG A 66 1.98 -4.73 19.20
CA ARG A 66 1.46 -4.21 20.47
C ARG A 66 2.55 -3.48 21.23
N ALA A 67 2.30 -2.22 21.56
CA ALA A 67 3.20 -1.42 22.38
C ALA A 67 3.04 -1.77 23.87
N LYS A 68 4.17 -1.84 24.58
CA LYS A 68 4.26 -2.00 26.04
C LYS A 68 5.48 -1.24 26.58
N THR A 69 5.55 0.05 26.29
CA THR A 69 6.74 0.88 26.57
C THR A 69 6.33 2.19 27.23
N THR A 70 7.23 2.78 27.99
CA THR A 70 6.97 4.02 28.73
C THR A 70 7.93 5.09 28.25
N LEU A 71 7.36 6.20 27.76
CA LEU A 71 8.12 7.36 27.34
C LEU A 71 8.20 8.39 28.46
N LYS A 72 9.37 9.02 28.60
CA LYS A 72 9.59 10.10 29.56
C LYS A 72 8.88 11.39 29.12
N ALA A 73 8.73 12.31 30.06
CA ALA A 73 8.30 13.67 29.73
C ALA A 73 9.27 14.29 28.69
N GLY A 74 8.73 15.13 27.81
CA GLY A 74 9.50 15.75 26.73
C GLY A 74 9.55 14.94 25.43
N ALA A 75 9.10 13.68 25.41
CA ALA A 75 9.12 12.88 24.20
C ALA A 75 8.18 13.43 23.12
N THR A 76 8.59 13.34 21.86
CA THR A 76 7.84 13.89 20.70
C THR A 76 6.95 12.84 20.06
N ASP A 77 5.97 13.27 19.26
CA ASP A 77 5.15 12.36 18.44
C ASP A 77 6.03 11.54 17.46
N LYS A 78 7.16 12.10 16.97
CA LYS A 78 8.16 11.35 16.20
C LYS A 78 8.77 10.19 16.98
N GLN A 79 9.20 10.42 18.21
CA GLN A 79 9.75 9.38 19.07
C GLN A 79 8.69 8.32 19.43
N ILE A 80 7.42 8.70 19.53
CA ILE A 80 6.33 7.73 19.68
C ILE A 80 6.28 6.81 18.47
N VAL A 81 6.28 7.35 17.24
CA VAL A 81 6.23 6.54 16.01
C VAL A 81 7.47 5.64 15.88
N GLU A 82 8.67 6.16 16.15
CA GLU A 82 9.92 5.38 16.15
C GLU A 82 9.87 4.23 17.15
N GLU A 83 9.30 4.45 18.34
CA GLU A 83 9.14 3.40 19.35
C GLU A 83 8.10 2.35 18.93
N LEU A 84 7.01 2.77 18.27
CA LEU A 84 6.04 1.84 17.68
C LEU A 84 6.65 1.03 16.54
N GLN A 85 7.55 1.61 15.74
CA GLN A 85 8.25 0.89 14.68
C GLN A 85 9.03 -0.32 15.22
N LYS A 86 9.63 -0.22 16.41
CA LYS A 86 10.34 -1.34 17.05
C LYS A 86 9.43 -2.54 17.35
N THR A 87 8.13 -2.32 17.46
CA THR A 87 7.13 -3.40 17.64
C THR A 87 6.80 -4.14 16.33
N MET A 88 7.33 -3.66 15.20
CA MET A 88 7.11 -4.18 13.85
C MET A 88 8.45 -4.54 13.19
N PRO A 89 9.20 -5.54 13.69
CA PRO A 89 10.60 -5.79 13.31
C PRO A 89 10.83 -6.17 11.84
N LYS A 90 9.77 -6.58 11.12
CA LYS A 90 9.82 -6.91 9.69
C LYS A 90 9.45 -5.73 8.78
N VAL A 91 9.05 -4.60 9.37
CA VAL A 91 8.65 -3.39 8.63
C VAL A 91 9.81 -2.40 8.71
N GLN A 92 10.23 -1.88 7.56
CA GLN A 92 11.26 -0.86 7.44
C GLN A 92 10.67 0.53 7.72
N SER A 93 11.54 1.51 8.00
CA SER A 93 11.13 2.90 8.07
C SER A 93 11.06 3.48 6.66
N GLY A 94 9.86 3.84 6.20
CA GLY A 94 9.66 4.54 4.94
C GLY A 94 9.65 6.06 5.13
N ALA A 95 8.86 6.76 4.31
CA ALA A 95 8.65 8.19 4.44
C ALA A 95 7.82 8.51 5.70
N ILE A 96 8.46 9.15 6.68
CA ILE A 96 7.83 9.58 7.93
C ILE A 96 7.99 11.09 8.07
N ASP A 97 6.88 11.80 7.90
CA ASP A 97 6.80 13.24 8.14
C ASP A 97 5.74 13.54 9.20
N ILE A 98 6.20 14.10 10.31
CA ILE A 98 5.40 14.41 11.49
C ILE A 98 5.56 15.90 11.77
N PRO A 99 4.65 16.74 11.27
CA PRO A 99 4.80 18.19 11.34
C PRO A 99 4.66 18.71 12.78
N ASN A 100 3.92 18.00 13.64
CA ASN A 100 3.74 18.43 15.02
C ASN A 100 4.94 18.02 15.88
N GLN A 101 5.66 19.02 16.40
CA GLN A 101 6.76 18.83 17.34
C GLN A 101 6.33 18.85 18.81
N ARG A 102 5.03 18.64 19.09
CA ARG A 102 4.50 18.60 20.46
C ARG A 102 5.30 17.62 21.31
N LYS A 103 5.75 18.12 22.46
CA LYS A 103 6.40 17.32 23.50
C LYS A 103 5.38 16.91 24.54
N LEU A 104 5.47 15.65 25.00
CA LEU A 104 4.62 15.16 26.07
C LEU A 104 4.90 15.95 27.37
N PRO A 105 3.88 16.58 27.99
CA PRO A 105 4.09 17.37 29.21
C PRO A 105 4.43 16.50 30.43
N ARG A 106 4.10 15.20 30.37
CA ARG A 106 4.36 14.19 31.41
C ARG A 106 4.75 12.88 30.75
N GLY A 107 5.37 11.98 31.51
CA GLY A 107 5.64 10.63 31.05
C GLY A 107 4.34 9.93 30.63
N ARG A 108 4.40 9.10 29.59
CA ARG A 108 3.25 8.42 29.02
C ARG A 108 3.57 6.94 28.81
N VAL A 109 2.69 6.09 29.32
CA VAL A 109 2.73 4.66 29.04
C VAL A 109 1.99 4.39 27.72
N LEU A 110 2.66 3.73 26.79
CA LEU A 110 2.07 3.22 25.56
C LEU A 110 1.75 1.74 25.77
N ASN A 111 0.46 1.43 25.88
CA ASN A 111 -0.05 0.07 26.05
C ASN A 111 -1.27 -0.15 25.15
N GLY A 112 -1.17 -1.08 24.20
CA GLY A 112 -2.25 -1.39 23.26
C GLY A 112 -1.72 -1.72 21.86
N ASN A 113 -2.62 -1.93 20.90
CA ASN A 113 -2.23 -2.24 19.53
C ASN A 113 -1.50 -1.03 18.91
N SER A 114 -0.37 -1.26 18.24
CA SER A 114 0.41 -0.17 17.68
C SER A 114 -0.37 0.58 16.60
N ARG A 115 -1.22 -0.10 15.83
CA ARG A 115 -2.13 0.52 14.84
C ARG A 115 -3.06 1.58 15.44
N ASP A 116 -3.58 1.33 16.64
CA ASP A 116 -4.54 2.24 17.30
C ASP A 116 -3.82 3.49 17.79
N ILE A 117 -2.57 3.32 18.25
CA ILE A 117 -1.72 4.43 18.69
C ILE A 117 -1.26 5.24 17.47
N LEU A 118 -0.78 4.59 16.40
CA LEU A 118 -0.43 5.24 15.13
C LEU A 118 -1.59 6.06 14.58
N THR A 119 -2.80 5.48 14.55
CA THR A 119 -4.00 6.18 14.09
C THR A 119 -4.31 7.41 14.93
N LYS A 120 -4.13 7.35 16.26
CA LYS A 120 -4.30 8.52 17.14
C LYS A 120 -3.26 9.60 16.86
N ILE A 121 -2.00 9.23 16.64
CA ILE A 121 -0.93 10.18 16.32
C ILE A 121 -1.16 10.81 14.94
N ALA A 122 -1.56 10.01 13.94
CA ALA A 122 -1.90 10.45 12.60
C ALA A 122 -3.03 11.50 12.62
N ARG A 123 -4.12 11.23 13.34
CA ARG A 123 -5.23 12.20 13.54
C ARG A 123 -4.76 13.52 14.15
N ASN A 124 -3.89 13.48 15.16
CA ASN A 124 -3.35 14.70 15.79
C ASN A 124 -2.44 15.52 14.85
N ASN A 125 -1.87 14.87 13.84
CA ASN A 125 -0.95 15.46 12.87
C ASN A 125 -1.63 15.79 11.54
N LYS A 126 -2.94 15.58 11.40
CA LYS A 126 -3.66 15.63 10.10
C LYS A 126 -2.92 14.82 9.02
N ALA A 127 -2.43 13.66 9.41
CA ALA A 127 -1.67 12.74 8.58
C ALA A 127 -2.42 11.42 8.40
N ASP A 128 -2.03 10.67 7.38
CA ASP A 128 -2.40 9.28 7.17
C ASP A 128 -1.17 8.39 7.31
N TRP A 129 -1.38 7.11 7.62
CA TRP A 129 -0.30 6.13 7.72
C TRP A 129 -0.71 4.82 7.06
N SER A 130 0.27 4.11 6.52
CA SER A 130 0.09 2.83 5.85
C SER A 130 1.38 2.02 5.93
N ILE A 131 1.29 0.70 5.79
CA ILE A 131 2.45 -0.14 5.50
C ILE A 131 2.37 -0.47 4.01
N GLN A 132 3.39 -0.08 3.25
CA GLN A 132 3.47 -0.30 1.81
C GLN A 132 4.86 -0.87 1.47
N ASP A 133 4.89 -1.94 0.68
CA ASP A 133 6.09 -2.71 0.33
C ASP A 133 7.00 -2.99 1.54
N GLY A 134 6.39 -3.36 2.66
CA GLY A 134 7.09 -3.66 3.90
C GLY A 134 7.69 -2.44 4.60
N SER A 135 7.30 -1.21 4.25
CA SER A 135 7.76 0.03 4.87
C SER A 135 6.61 0.79 5.53
N LEU A 136 6.82 1.33 6.73
CA LEU A 136 5.87 2.23 7.37
C LEU A 136 5.97 3.61 6.72
N ILE A 137 4.87 4.06 6.15
CA ILE A 137 4.68 5.41 5.61
C ILE A 137 3.76 6.18 6.56
N PHE A 138 4.14 7.41 6.89
CA PHE A 138 3.35 8.33 7.68
C PHE A 138 3.52 9.72 7.07
N LEU A 139 2.46 10.26 6.47
CA LEU A 139 2.53 11.51 5.72
C LEU A 139 1.33 12.41 6.02
N PRO A 140 1.54 13.74 6.15
CA PRO A 140 0.46 14.72 6.15
C PRO A 140 -0.46 14.53 4.93
N LYS A 141 -1.75 14.81 5.12
CA LYS A 141 -2.76 14.63 4.06
C LYS A 141 -2.45 15.42 2.80
N ASP A 142 -1.89 16.61 2.97
CA ASP A 142 -1.48 17.57 1.96
C ASP A 142 -0.11 17.30 1.33
N LYS A 143 0.61 16.26 1.77
CA LYS A 143 1.90 15.87 1.18
C LYS A 143 1.82 14.61 0.35
N VAL A 144 2.65 14.55 -0.68
CA VAL A 144 2.83 13.38 -1.55
C VAL A 144 4.16 12.68 -1.25
N LEU A 145 4.26 11.41 -1.64
CA LEU A 145 5.45 10.59 -1.46
C LEU A 145 6.58 10.99 -2.42
N SER A 146 6.20 11.40 -3.64
CA SER A 146 7.08 11.95 -4.66
C SER A 146 6.38 13.11 -5.34
N ASP A 147 7.14 14.19 -5.60
CA ASP A 147 6.67 15.33 -6.38
C ASP A 147 6.68 15.05 -7.90
N ASP A 148 7.26 13.91 -8.32
CA ASP A 148 7.21 13.46 -9.71
C ASP A 148 5.80 12.99 -10.07
N ALA A 149 5.04 13.88 -10.73
CA ALA A 149 3.69 13.58 -11.18
C ALA A 149 3.70 12.62 -12.38
N VAL A 150 2.96 11.52 -12.27
CA VAL A 150 2.71 10.64 -13.42
C VAL A 150 1.57 11.24 -14.26
N LEU A 151 1.84 11.53 -15.53
CA LEU A 151 0.85 12.05 -16.46
C LEU A 151 -0.12 10.93 -16.91
N ILE A 152 -1.41 11.14 -16.69
CA ILE A 152 -2.50 10.28 -17.14
C ILE A 152 -3.38 11.07 -18.11
N SER A 153 -3.34 10.68 -19.37
CA SER A 153 -4.13 11.26 -20.46
C SER A 153 -4.56 10.16 -21.43
N GLN A 154 -5.37 10.52 -22.43
CA GLN A 154 -5.74 9.59 -23.50
C GLN A 154 -4.52 9.02 -24.23
N ASP A 155 -3.48 9.84 -24.41
CA ASP A 155 -2.25 9.45 -25.08
C ASP A 155 -1.33 8.61 -24.19
N THR A 156 -1.40 8.76 -22.86
CA THR A 156 -0.59 7.98 -21.91
C THR A 156 -1.30 6.74 -21.37
N GLY A 157 -2.47 6.40 -21.91
CA GLY A 157 -3.17 5.14 -21.64
C GLY A 157 -4.32 5.24 -20.64
N MET A 158 -4.92 6.42 -20.44
CA MET A 158 -6.20 6.54 -19.75
C MET A 158 -7.29 5.76 -20.51
N ILE A 159 -8.06 4.96 -19.78
CA ILE A 159 -9.14 4.13 -20.29
C ILE A 159 -10.46 4.71 -19.78
N ASN A 160 -11.39 4.97 -20.70
CA ASN A 160 -12.65 5.67 -20.43
C ASN A 160 -12.42 7.11 -19.92
N ALA A 161 -13.51 7.77 -19.52
CA ALA A 161 -13.46 9.10 -18.92
C ALA A 161 -13.27 8.99 -17.39
N PRO A 162 -12.59 9.97 -16.76
CA PRO A 162 -12.61 10.10 -15.31
C PRO A 162 -14.02 10.27 -14.76
N GLU A 163 -14.27 9.72 -13.58
CA GLU A 163 -15.54 9.78 -12.87
C GLU A 163 -15.36 10.51 -11.53
N GLN A 164 -16.21 11.50 -11.26
CA GLN A 164 -16.23 12.17 -9.97
C GLN A 164 -16.98 11.34 -8.94
N THR A 165 -16.38 11.17 -7.77
CA THR A 165 -16.94 10.44 -6.63
C THR A 165 -16.93 11.34 -5.39
N ASP A 166 -17.62 10.93 -4.33
CA ASP A 166 -17.63 11.65 -3.05
C ASP A 166 -16.22 11.75 -2.41
N GLU A 167 -15.32 10.83 -2.76
CA GLU A 167 -13.95 10.75 -2.24
C GLU A 167 -12.91 11.42 -3.15
N GLY A 168 -13.30 11.91 -4.33
CA GLY A 168 -12.40 12.56 -5.29
C GLY A 168 -12.64 12.15 -6.74
N LEU A 169 -11.56 11.93 -7.48
CA LEU A 169 -11.58 11.54 -8.88
C LEU A 169 -11.18 10.07 -9.02
N GLU A 170 -12.01 9.29 -9.70
CA GLU A 170 -11.73 7.90 -10.02
C GLU A 170 -11.49 7.76 -11.53
N LEU A 171 -10.45 7.02 -11.92
CA LEU A 171 -10.12 6.82 -13.34
C LEU A 171 -9.49 5.45 -13.52
N THR A 172 -9.46 4.95 -14.74
CA THR A 172 -8.74 3.71 -15.08
C THR A 172 -7.69 4.04 -16.13
N CYS A 173 -6.53 3.39 -16.06
CA CYS A 173 -5.48 3.51 -17.06
C CYS A 173 -4.82 2.16 -17.34
N LEU A 174 -4.01 2.09 -18.39
CA LEU A 174 -3.11 0.98 -18.63
C LEU A 174 -2.13 0.82 -17.46
N LEU A 175 -1.64 -0.40 -17.26
CA LEU A 175 -0.72 -0.71 -16.19
C LEU A 175 0.50 0.23 -16.22
N ASN A 176 0.64 1.02 -15.16
CA ASN A 176 1.79 1.87 -14.95
C ASN A 176 2.43 1.55 -13.58
N PRO A 177 3.57 0.81 -13.55
CA PRO A 177 4.24 0.46 -12.30
C PRO A 177 4.83 1.64 -11.52
N ALA A 178 4.81 2.86 -12.07
CA ALA A 178 5.22 4.06 -11.35
C ALA A 178 4.12 4.60 -10.42
N LEU A 179 2.87 4.15 -10.58
CA LEU A 179 1.76 4.53 -9.70
C LEU A 179 1.95 3.89 -8.32
N GLN A 180 1.81 4.70 -7.28
CA GLN A 180 1.96 4.28 -5.89
C GLN A 180 1.02 5.10 -4.99
N ILE A 181 0.49 4.48 -3.93
CA ILE A 181 -0.40 5.18 -3.00
C ILE A 181 0.37 6.31 -2.30
N GLY A 182 -0.20 7.51 -2.32
CA GLY A 182 0.44 8.72 -1.84
C GLY A 182 1.29 9.43 -2.90
N GLY A 183 1.48 8.85 -4.09
CA GLY A 183 2.10 9.53 -5.23
C GLY A 183 1.19 10.59 -5.86
N LEU A 184 1.77 11.43 -6.71
CA LEU A 184 1.10 12.48 -7.45
C LEU A 184 0.80 12.02 -8.89
N VAL A 185 -0.40 12.31 -9.38
CA VAL A 185 -0.76 12.14 -10.80
C VAL A 185 -1.25 13.45 -11.37
N LYS A 186 -0.89 13.72 -12.61
CA LYS A 186 -1.44 14.83 -13.39
C LYS A 186 -2.44 14.26 -14.37
N VAL A 187 -3.69 14.69 -14.31
CA VAL A 187 -4.76 14.21 -15.19
C VAL A 187 -5.00 15.24 -16.28
N GLU A 188 -5.01 14.76 -17.52
CA GLU A 188 -5.36 15.52 -18.71
C GLU A 188 -6.47 14.78 -19.48
N SER A 189 -7.67 15.33 -19.43
CA SER A 189 -8.90 14.83 -20.05
C SER A 189 -9.43 15.82 -21.08
N ILE A 190 -10.28 15.33 -21.99
CA ILE A 190 -11.03 16.18 -22.92
C ILE A 190 -11.93 17.15 -22.15
N ILE A 191 -12.48 16.72 -21.02
CA ILE A 191 -13.30 17.57 -20.15
C ILE A 191 -12.39 18.30 -19.18
N GLU A 192 -12.21 19.61 -19.40
CA GLU A 192 -11.30 20.47 -18.62
C GLU A 192 -11.57 20.45 -17.11
N TYR A 193 -12.81 20.17 -16.69
CA TYR A 193 -13.19 20.05 -15.27
C TYR A 193 -12.36 19.01 -14.50
N PHE A 194 -11.88 17.96 -15.19
CA PHE A 194 -11.09 16.89 -14.57
C PHE A 194 -9.58 17.13 -14.64
N ASN A 195 -9.14 18.23 -15.26
CA ASN A 195 -7.72 18.50 -15.42
C ASN A 195 -7.14 19.04 -14.12
N GLY A 196 -6.02 18.46 -13.69
CA GLY A 196 -5.39 18.88 -12.44
C GLY A 196 -4.39 17.87 -11.91
N GLU A 197 -3.84 18.20 -10.75
CA GLU A 197 -2.95 17.33 -10.00
C GLU A 197 -3.70 16.69 -8.83
N TYR A 198 -3.60 15.37 -8.70
CA TYR A 198 -4.32 14.58 -7.71
C TYR A 198 -3.36 13.64 -6.99
N LYS A 199 -3.57 13.46 -5.69
CA LYS A 199 -2.85 12.48 -4.89
C LYS A 199 -3.57 11.13 -4.97
N ILE A 200 -2.82 10.07 -5.25
CA ILE A 200 -3.36 8.70 -5.25
C ILE A 200 -3.68 8.29 -3.81
N VAL A 201 -4.95 8.05 -3.51
CA VAL A 201 -5.40 7.58 -2.18
C VAL A 201 -5.72 6.09 -2.15
N LYS A 202 -6.11 5.53 -3.30
CA LYS A 202 -6.39 4.12 -3.54
C LYS A 202 -5.79 3.75 -4.89
N LEU A 203 -5.32 2.51 -5.00
CA LEU A 203 -4.75 1.97 -6.22
C LEU A 203 -5.08 0.48 -6.29
N ALA A 204 -5.68 0.06 -7.40
CA ALA A 204 -5.99 -1.32 -7.69
C ALA A 204 -5.43 -1.71 -9.06
N HIS A 205 -4.53 -2.69 -9.07
CA HIS A 205 -4.04 -3.30 -10.30
C HIS A 205 -4.85 -4.56 -10.62
N SER A 206 -5.24 -4.69 -11.89
CA SER A 206 -5.88 -5.89 -12.43
C SER A 206 -5.21 -6.23 -13.75
N GLY A 207 -5.13 -7.51 -14.09
CA GLY A 207 -4.56 -7.93 -15.36
C GLY A 207 -4.71 -9.42 -15.59
N ASP A 208 -4.62 -9.80 -16.87
CA ASP A 208 -4.60 -11.18 -17.30
C ASP A 208 -3.28 -11.50 -18.02
N GLY A 209 -2.65 -12.60 -17.61
CA GLY A 209 -1.41 -13.09 -18.21
C GLY A 209 -1.59 -13.65 -19.62
N ILE A 210 -2.82 -14.02 -20.02
CA ILE A 210 -3.09 -14.57 -21.35
C ILE A 210 -3.36 -13.44 -22.36
N GLY A 211 -4.12 -12.42 -21.96
CA GLY A 211 -4.42 -11.26 -22.81
C GLY A 211 -3.31 -10.20 -22.89
N GLY A 212 -2.34 -10.22 -21.96
CA GLY A 212 -1.24 -9.25 -21.92
C GLY A 212 -1.66 -7.82 -21.57
N ILE A 213 -2.91 -7.61 -21.14
CA ILE A 213 -3.46 -6.32 -20.75
C ILE A 213 -3.55 -6.25 -19.23
N GLY A 214 -2.84 -5.29 -18.65
CA GLY A 214 -3.01 -4.87 -17.27
C GLY A 214 -3.61 -3.46 -17.22
N THR A 215 -4.42 -3.21 -16.20
CA THR A 215 -5.04 -1.92 -15.90
C THR A 215 -4.78 -1.52 -14.45
N ALA A 216 -4.72 -0.23 -14.19
CA ALA A 216 -4.72 0.35 -12.85
C ALA A 216 -5.95 1.26 -12.69
N ARG A 217 -6.58 1.23 -11.51
CA ARG A 217 -7.71 2.07 -11.11
C ARG A 217 -7.42 2.75 -9.79
#